data_AF-K9YSL0-F1
#
_entry.id   AF-K9YSL0-F1
#
_cell.length_a   1.000
_cell.length_b   1.000
_cell.length_c   1.000
_cell.angle_alpha   90.00
_cell.angle_beta   90.00
_cell.angle_gamma   90.00
#
_symmetry.space_group_name_H-M   'P 1'
#
loop_
_entity.id
_entity.type
_entity.pdbx_description
1 polymer ?
#
loop_
_entity_poly.entity_id
_entity_poly.type
_entity_poly.pdbx_seq_one_letter_code
_entity_poly.pdbx_strand_id
1 'polypeptide(L)'
;MKIVLDQIDSIPEIASSPALASYINDFYKGCERISEVVAVTLDESLPQGKNWHQLLLNQVANTGDDRPPLWSQSLFLELDQYRKFRHLVLHTYSVDLDAKRVQELAYNLEPVFLKIKEDIVIFNAWLADASFQE
;
A
#
# COMPACT_ATOMS: atom_id res chain seq x y z
N MET A 1 8.83 -8.92 -10.87
CA MET A 1 7.67 -9.65 -10.34
C MET A 1 6.91 -10.40 -11.42
N LYS A 2 6.66 -9.80 -12.59
CA LYS A 2 6.14 -10.49 -13.78
C LYS A 2 6.79 -11.86 -14.04
N ILE A 3 8.13 -11.94 -14.05
CA ILE A 3 8.88 -13.20 -14.20
C ILE A 3 8.53 -14.26 -13.14
N VAL A 4 8.31 -13.85 -11.88
CA VAL A 4 7.96 -14.78 -10.79
C VAL A 4 6.50 -15.23 -10.90
N LEU A 5 5.61 -14.31 -11.33
CA LEU A 5 4.20 -14.62 -11.58
C LEU A 5 4.02 -15.54 -12.79
N ASP A 6 4.81 -15.35 -13.85
CA ASP A 6 4.80 -16.19 -15.05
C ASP A 6 5.29 -17.63 -14.78
N GLN A 7 5.93 -17.87 -13.63
CA GLN A 7 6.45 -19.17 -13.20
C GLN A 7 5.66 -19.78 -12.03
N ILE A 8 4.61 -19.13 -11.54
CA ILE A 8 3.83 -19.59 -10.38
C ILE A 8 3.30 -21.01 -10.55
N ASP A 9 2.86 -21.36 -11.75
CA ASP A 9 2.30 -22.68 -12.05
C ASP A 9 3.36 -23.81 -11.98
N SER A 10 4.65 -23.44 -11.98
CA SER A 10 5.77 -24.38 -11.86
C SER A 10 6.28 -24.56 -10.42
N ILE A 11 5.81 -23.73 -9.47
CA ILE A 11 6.22 -23.77 -8.07
C ILE A 11 5.06 -24.34 -7.23
N PRO A 12 5.30 -25.36 -6.39
CA PRO A 12 4.26 -25.88 -5.50
C PRO A 12 3.60 -24.77 -4.66
N GLU A 13 2.27 -24.79 -4.57
CA GLU A 13 1.46 -23.77 -3.89
C GLU A 13 1.89 -23.53 -2.43
N ILE A 14 2.29 -24.60 -1.74
CA ILE A 14 2.82 -24.58 -0.38
C ILE A 14 4.07 -23.69 -0.23
N ALA A 15 4.81 -23.46 -1.31
CA ALA A 15 5.98 -22.60 -1.34
C ALA A 15 5.69 -21.23 -1.97
N SER A 16 4.89 -21.16 -3.04
CA SER A 16 4.61 -19.90 -3.74
C SER A 16 3.69 -18.97 -2.94
N SER A 17 2.63 -19.47 -2.31
CA SER A 17 1.68 -18.65 -1.55
C SER A 17 2.32 -17.88 -0.38
N PRO A 18 3.13 -18.50 0.50
CA PRO A 18 3.81 -17.76 1.56
C PRO A 18 4.80 -16.71 1.04
N ALA A 19 5.54 -17.03 -0.03
CA ALA A 19 6.51 -16.11 -0.62
C ALA A 19 5.83 -14.86 -1.19
N LEU A 20 4.74 -15.05 -1.96
CA LEU A 20 3.94 -13.94 -2.50
C LEU A 20 3.28 -13.14 -1.39
N ALA A 21 2.72 -13.80 -0.37
CA ALA A 21 2.13 -13.13 0.77
C ALA A 21 3.15 -12.25 1.52
N SER A 22 4.39 -12.71 1.68
CA SER A 22 5.48 -11.90 2.25
C SER A 22 5.77 -10.68 1.38
N TYR A 23 5.89 -10.87 0.05
CA TYR A 23 6.16 -9.78 -0.87
C TYR A 23 5.04 -8.73 -0.86
N ILE A 24 3.78 -9.15 -0.87
CA ILE A 24 2.60 -8.27 -0.78
C ILE A 24 2.64 -7.45 0.52
N ASN A 25 3.00 -8.09 1.64
CA ASN A 25 3.13 -7.40 2.92
C ASN A 25 4.25 -6.35 2.90
N ASP A 26 5.41 -6.67 2.33
CA ASP A 26 6.53 -5.72 2.26
C ASP A 26 6.24 -4.56 1.31
N PHE A 27 5.56 -4.83 0.20
CA PHE A 27 5.06 -3.79 -0.71
C PHE A 27 4.15 -2.80 0.02
N TYR A 28 3.15 -3.30 0.76
CA TYR A 28 2.23 -2.44 1.49
C TYR A 28 2.93 -1.67 2.63
N LYS A 29 3.84 -2.32 3.38
CA LYS A 29 4.65 -1.61 4.40
C LYS A 29 5.44 -0.44 3.81
N GLY A 30 5.91 -0.55 2.57
CA GLY A 30 6.55 0.56 1.86
C GLY A 30 5.60 1.75 1.70
N CYS A 31 4.35 1.49 1.29
CA CYS A 31 3.30 2.51 1.18
C CYS A 31 2.95 3.13 2.53
N GLU A 32 2.87 2.31 3.59
CA GLU A 32 2.64 2.78 4.97
C GLU A 32 3.75 3.74 5.40
N ARG A 33 5.02 3.39 5.15
CA ARG A 33 6.16 4.20 5.55
C ARG A 33 6.19 5.56 4.85
N ILE A 34 5.82 5.63 3.57
CA ILE A 34 5.67 6.91 2.86
C ILE A 34 4.53 7.73 3.49
N SER A 35 3.41 7.07 3.80
CA SER A 35 2.26 7.70 4.43
C SER A 35 2.61 8.25 5.83
N GLU A 36 3.37 7.51 6.63
CA GLU A 36 3.87 7.94 7.94
C GLU A 36 4.72 9.20 7.85
N VAL A 37 5.65 9.26 6.88
CA VAL A 37 6.48 10.45 6.66
C VAL A 37 5.62 11.66 6.36
N VAL A 38 4.66 11.52 5.44
CA VAL A 38 3.75 12.62 5.08
C VAL A 38 2.89 13.05 6.27
N ALA A 39 2.31 12.10 7.00
CA ALA A 39 1.46 12.38 8.16
C ALA A 39 2.23 13.11 9.28
N VAL A 40 3.46 12.67 9.56
CA VAL A 40 4.30 13.31 10.59
C VAL A 40 4.79 14.69 10.15
N THR A 41 5.19 14.84 8.89
CA THR A 41 5.82 16.07 8.40
C THR A 41 4.81 17.16 8.06
N LEU A 42 3.63 16.81 7.53
CA LEU A 42 2.65 17.79 7.05
C LEU A 42 1.39 17.87 7.92
N ASP A 43 0.98 16.77 8.55
CA ASP A 43 -0.25 16.74 9.35
C ASP A 43 0.05 16.75 10.87
N GLU A 44 1.33 16.83 11.24
CA GLU A 44 1.87 16.86 12.61
C GLU A 44 1.34 15.77 13.56
N SER A 45 0.77 14.70 13.00
CA SER A 45 0.05 13.70 13.76
C SER A 45 0.13 12.34 13.11
N LEU A 46 0.35 11.33 13.96
CA LEU A 46 0.30 9.92 13.57
C LEU A 46 -0.83 9.22 14.34
N PRO A 47 -1.72 8.49 13.66
CA PRO A 47 -2.78 7.75 14.32
C PRO A 47 -2.24 6.69 15.28
N GLN A 48 -3.01 6.39 16.32
CA GLN A 48 -2.65 5.41 17.35
C GLN A 48 -3.76 4.37 17.53
N GLY A 49 -3.45 3.30 18.25
CA GLY A 49 -4.40 2.23 18.56
C GLY A 49 -4.46 1.13 17.51
N LYS A 50 -5.35 0.14 17.68
CA LYS A 50 -5.36 -1.11 16.88
C LYS A 50 -5.69 -0.89 15.40
N ASN A 51 -6.40 0.18 15.07
CA ASN A 51 -6.82 0.54 13.72
C ASN A 51 -5.94 1.62 13.08
N TRP A 52 -4.77 1.94 13.66
CA TRP A 52 -3.92 3.03 13.20
C TRP A 52 -3.57 2.93 11.71
N HIS A 53 -3.33 1.72 11.20
CA HIS A 53 -3.05 1.47 9.77
C HIS A 53 -4.16 1.97 8.84
N GLN A 54 -5.43 1.77 9.23
CA GLN A 54 -6.57 2.24 8.46
C GLN A 54 -6.71 3.76 8.56
N LEU A 55 -6.51 4.30 9.76
CA LEU A 55 -6.59 5.73 10.00
C LEU A 55 -5.50 6.48 9.23
N LEU A 56 -4.29 5.93 9.17
CA LEU A 56 -3.17 6.51 8.43
C LEU A 56 -3.48 6.59 6.94
N LEU A 57 -3.94 5.48 6.34
CA LEU A 57 -4.30 5.45 4.92
C LEU A 57 -5.42 6.45 4.60
N ASN A 58 -6.39 6.60 5.50
CA ASN A 58 -7.47 7.58 5.36
C ASN A 58 -6.94 9.02 5.47
N GLN A 59 -6.12 9.31 6.48
CA GLN A 59 -5.55 10.63 6.74
C GLN A 59 -4.76 11.16 5.53
N VAL A 60 -3.91 10.34 4.93
CA VAL A 60 -3.08 10.81 3.79
C VAL A 60 -3.85 10.91 2.47
N ALA A 61 -5.03 10.28 2.37
CA ALA A 61 -5.86 10.30 1.17
C ALA A 61 -7.05 11.28 1.25
N ASN A 62 -7.46 11.69 2.45
CA ASN A 62 -8.60 12.58 2.69
C ASN A 62 -8.17 13.80 3.50
N THR A 63 -7.56 14.75 2.81
CA THR A 63 -6.85 15.90 3.40
C THR A 63 -7.67 17.20 3.40
N GLY A 64 -8.90 17.19 2.88
CA GLY A 64 -9.72 18.40 2.74
C GLY A 64 -9.06 19.42 1.81
N ASP A 65 -9.06 20.70 2.24
CA ASP A 65 -8.53 21.83 1.46
C ASP A 65 -7.07 22.18 1.82
N ASP A 66 -6.47 21.51 2.82
CA ASP A 66 -5.16 21.88 3.39
C ASP A 66 -3.98 21.50 2.48
N ARG A 67 -4.12 20.39 1.74
CA ARG A 67 -3.14 19.90 0.75
C ARG A 67 -3.79 18.90 -0.20
N PRO A 68 -3.24 18.67 -1.40
CA PRO A 68 -3.69 17.54 -2.22
C PRO A 68 -3.46 16.20 -1.48
N PRO A 69 -4.26 15.19 -1.79
CA PRO A 69 -4.08 13.87 -1.20
C PRO A 69 -2.77 13.24 -1.69
N LEU A 70 -2.10 12.50 -0.81
CA LEU A 70 -0.92 11.71 -1.19
C LEU A 70 -1.32 10.55 -2.11
N TRP A 71 -2.43 9.89 -1.79
CA TRP A 71 -3.00 8.82 -2.60
C TRP A 71 -4.33 9.27 -3.17
N SER A 72 -4.48 9.16 -4.49
CA SER A 72 -5.75 9.38 -5.17
C SER A 72 -6.83 8.45 -4.62
N GLN A 73 -8.10 8.85 -4.74
CA GLN A 73 -9.22 8.03 -4.31
C GLN A 73 -9.20 6.62 -4.94
N SER A 74 -8.73 6.53 -6.19
CA SER A 74 -8.60 5.25 -6.89
C SER A 74 -7.51 4.36 -6.28
N LEU A 75 -6.35 4.93 -5.92
CA LEU A 75 -5.26 4.21 -5.31
C LEU A 75 -5.57 3.85 -3.85
N PHE A 76 -6.27 4.73 -3.12
CA PHE A 76 -6.75 4.44 -1.76
C PHE A 76 -7.56 3.13 -1.71
N LEU A 77 -8.49 2.93 -2.64
CA LEU A 77 -9.31 1.72 -2.69
C LEU A 77 -8.47 0.47 -2.96
N GLU A 78 -7.44 0.58 -3.79
CA GLU A 78 -6.50 -0.52 -4.05
C GLU A 78 -5.67 -0.81 -2.78
N LEU A 79 -5.04 0.21 -2.20
CA LEU A 79 -4.20 0.08 -0.99
C LEU A 79 -4.97 -0.47 0.22
N ASP A 80 -6.27 -0.17 0.34
CA ASP A 80 -7.11 -0.74 1.41
C ASP A 80 -7.25 -2.28 1.27
N GLN A 81 -7.20 -2.82 0.05
CA GLN A 81 -7.19 -4.27 -0.17
C GLN A 81 -5.90 -4.91 0.36
N TYR A 82 -4.76 -4.27 0.12
CA TYR A 82 -3.46 -4.73 0.63
C TYR A 82 -3.39 -4.60 2.16
N ARG A 83 -3.93 -3.51 2.72
CA ARG A 83 -4.07 -3.33 4.18
C ARG A 83 -4.88 -4.45 4.82
N LYS A 84 -6.06 -4.74 4.28
CA LYS A 84 -6.94 -5.82 4.75
C LYS A 84 -6.25 -7.17 4.66
N PHE A 85 -5.54 -7.42 3.56
CA PHE A 85 -4.76 -8.64 3.39
C PHE A 85 -3.66 -8.77 4.45
N ARG A 86 -2.90 -7.71 4.72
CA ARG A 86 -1.88 -7.71 5.79
C ARG A 86 -2.47 -8.09 7.15
N HIS A 87 -3.63 -7.54 7.51
CA HIS A 87 -4.31 -7.92 8.73
C HIS A 87 -4.71 -9.41 8.73
N LEU A 88 -5.23 -9.92 7.61
CA LEU A 88 -5.63 -11.32 7.47
C LEU A 88 -4.43 -12.28 7.62
N VAL A 89 -3.33 -12.03 6.91
CA VAL A 89 -2.13 -12.88 6.97
C VAL A 89 -1.52 -12.91 8.36
N LEU A 90 -1.48 -11.77 9.05
CA LEU A 90 -0.89 -11.65 10.38
C LEU A 90 -1.75 -12.28 11.49
N HIS A 91 -3.07 -12.42 11.29
CA HIS A 91 -3.97 -12.94 12.32
C HIS A 91 -4.36 -14.41 12.13
N THR A 92 -4.32 -14.96 10.92
CA THR A 92 -4.85 -16.31 10.64
C THR A 92 -3.80 -17.45 10.65
N TYR A 93 -2.53 -17.17 10.99
CA TYR A 93 -1.45 -18.17 11.05
C TYR A 93 -1.44 -19.15 9.87
N SER A 94 -1.03 -18.70 8.68
CA SER A 94 -0.43 -19.47 7.57
C SER A 94 -1.11 -20.75 7.00
N VAL A 95 -2.07 -21.38 7.66
CA VAL A 95 -2.58 -22.72 7.33
C VAL A 95 -3.74 -22.67 6.32
N ASP A 96 -4.44 -21.52 6.20
CA ASP A 96 -5.54 -21.29 5.25
C ASP A 96 -5.36 -19.95 4.49
N LEU A 97 -4.14 -19.67 4.00
CA LEU A 97 -3.96 -18.58 3.04
C LEU A 97 -4.72 -18.94 1.74
N ASP A 98 -5.75 -18.17 1.41
CA ASP A 98 -6.45 -18.30 0.13
C ASP A 98 -5.48 -17.97 -1.02
N ALA A 99 -4.91 -19.01 -1.63
CA ALA A 99 -3.93 -18.89 -2.71
C ALA A 99 -4.44 -18.06 -3.88
N LYS A 100 -5.75 -18.14 -4.19
CA LYS A 100 -6.36 -17.33 -5.24
C LYS A 100 -6.29 -15.85 -4.87
N ARG A 101 -6.62 -15.51 -3.62
CA ARG A 101 -6.53 -14.11 -3.15
C ARG A 101 -5.10 -13.59 -3.15
N VAL A 102 -4.13 -14.43 -2.77
CA VAL A 102 -2.70 -14.07 -2.83
C VAL A 102 -2.28 -13.77 -4.26
N GLN A 103 -2.63 -14.64 -5.21
CA GLN A 103 -2.31 -14.45 -6.62
C GLN A 103 -2.97 -13.21 -7.20
N GLU A 104 -4.26 -12.98 -6.95
CA GLU A 104 -4.98 -11.79 -7.39
C GLU A 104 -4.28 -10.49 -6.96
N LEU A 105 -3.91 -10.39 -5.68
CA LEU A 105 -3.17 -9.24 -5.17
C LEU A 105 -1.79 -9.14 -5.81
N ALA A 106 -1.10 -10.27 -5.99
CA ALA A 106 0.24 -10.28 -6.58
C ALA A 106 0.24 -9.82 -8.05
N TYR A 107 -0.75 -10.23 -8.85
CA TYR A 107 -0.92 -9.77 -10.23
C TYR A 107 -1.23 -8.27 -10.32
N ASN A 108 -1.96 -7.73 -9.34
CA ASN A 108 -2.31 -6.32 -9.31
C ASN A 108 -1.19 -5.39 -8.81
N LEU A 109 -0.07 -5.92 -8.32
CA LEU A 109 1.02 -5.09 -7.80
C LEU A 109 1.65 -4.17 -8.84
N GLU A 110 1.83 -4.63 -10.07
CA GLU A 110 2.45 -3.80 -11.13
C GLU A 110 1.55 -2.61 -11.51
N PRO A 111 0.25 -2.80 -11.83
CA PRO A 111 -0.68 -1.69 -12.02
C PRO A 111 -0.74 -0.73 -10.83
N VAL A 112 -0.78 -1.24 -9.60
CA VAL A 112 -0.85 -0.41 -8.38
C VAL A 112 0.45 0.37 -8.17
N PHE A 113 1.60 -0.22 -8.48
CA PHE A 113 2.88 0.47 -8.40
C PHE A 113 3.00 1.63 -9.39
N LEU A 114 2.42 1.51 -10.59
CA LEU A 114 2.36 2.62 -11.54
C LEU A 114 1.50 3.76 -11.01
N LYS A 115 0.33 3.46 -10.45
CA LYS A 115 -0.53 4.47 -9.78
C LYS A 115 0.20 5.17 -8.61
N ILE A 116 0.94 4.41 -7.78
CA ILE A 116 1.75 4.99 -6.70
C ILE A 116 2.78 5.98 -7.26
N LYS A 117 3.46 5.64 -8.35
CA LYS A 117 4.43 6.55 -8.98
C LYS A 117 3.78 7.82 -9.49
N GLU A 118 2.62 7.70 -10.14
CA GLU A 118 1.86 8.85 -10.64
C GLU A 118 1.45 9.77 -9.50
N ASP A 119 0.84 9.22 -8.44
CA ASP A 119 0.41 9.96 -7.27
C ASP A 119 1.58 10.65 -6.56
N ILE A 120 2.74 9.97 -6.40
CA ILE A 120 3.96 10.57 -5.83
C ILE A 120 4.49 11.71 -6.71
N VAL A 121 4.48 11.58 -8.03
CA VAL A 121 4.93 12.65 -8.93
C VAL A 121 4.04 13.89 -8.80
N ILE A 122 2.72 13.70 -8.77
CA ILE A 122 1.76 14.79 -8.58
C ILE A 122 1.97 15.46 -7.22
N PHE A 123 2.10 14.66 -6.16
CA PHE A 123 2.30 15.17 -4.81
C PHE A 123 3.62 15.94 -4.66
N ASN A 124 4.72 15.43 -5.24
CA ASN A 124 6.02 16.09 -5.22
C ASN A 124 6.04 17.40 -6.02
N ALA A 125 5.29 17.48 -7.12
CA ALA A 125 5.15 18.73 -7.87
C ALA A 125 4.51 19.82 -6.99
N TRP A 126 3.44 19.47 -6.27
CA TRP A 126 2.82 20.37 -5.29
C TRP A 126 3.78 20.75 -4.16
N LEU A 127 4.55 19.80 -3.60
CA LEU A 127 5.55 20.11 -2.57
C LEU A 127 6.61 21.11 -3.05
N ALA A 128 7.08 20.95 -4.29
CA ALA A 128 8.03 21.87 -4.87
C ALA A 128 7.43 23.28 -4.95
N ASP A 129 6.21 23.41 -5.48
CA ASP A 129 5.53 24.71 -5.61
C ASP A 129 5.26 25.38 -4.24
N ALA A 130 4.86 24.60 -3.24
CA ALA A 130 4.61 25.09 -1.88
C ALA A 130 5.90 25.58 -1.19
N SER A 131 7.04 24.94 -1.45
CA SER A 131 8.34 25.32 -0.87
C SER A 131 8.92 26.65 -1.38
N PHE A 132 8.35 27.23 -2.44
CA PHE A 132 8.75 28.53 -2.99
C PHE A 132 7.88 29.70 -2.51
N GLN A 133 6.98 29.49 -1.54
CA GLN A 133 6.09 30.52 -1.01
C GLN A 133 6.48 31.06 0.38
N GLU A 134 7.66 30.69 0.91
CA GLU A 134 8.31 31.32 2.07
C GLU A 134 9.36 32.35 1.63
#